data_AF-G9AJ28-F1
#
_entry.id   AF-G9AJ28-F1
#
_cell.length_a   1.000
_cell.length_b   1.000
_cell.length_c   1.000
_cell.angle_alpha   90.00
_cell.angle_beta   90.00
_cell.angle_gamma   90.00
#
_symmetry.space_group_name_H-M   'P 1'
#
loop_
_entity.id
_entity.type
_entity.pdbx_description
1 polymer ?
#
loop_
_entity_poly.entity_id
_entity_poly.type
_entity_poly.pdbx_seq_one_letter_code
_entity_poly.pdbx_strand_id
1 'polypeptide(L)'
;MVAMIGERWTLDQTVTDAITAARVQLETSRDLVDAKASVRGMQTATGDMRLAQSTVEMEAARASLEARKKSALKYLELALSSQVVKDNKQRIATIQKLVGEYYQSAVTLEQSLLAKSHDQTAALVKQMQKLADDMAPLIDDGVEVSKSIAGKAVQARQTTQQIAAVVNNSVAAAMVLLLLGSAMFGARAIARPIGRITASMSVLASGDLDAEVPFGERRDEIGEMARAVGVFKQNGIKVRELNAQEAALQAKSADLQSSIGEVVAAAVASARTTTTPISTASPPGSTNW
;
A
#
# COMPACT_ATOMS: atom_id res chain seq x y z
N MET A 1 0.77 3.90 15.72
CA MET A 1 1.95 4.03 14.83
C MET A 1 3.20 3.39 15.44
N VAL A 2 3.50 3.58 16.73
CA VAL A 2 4.66 2.95 17.43
C VAL A 2 4.56 1.42 17.55
N ALA A 3 3.37 0.86 17.79
CA ALA A 3 3.17 -0.60 17.86
C ALA A 3 3.47 -1.32 16.52
N MET A 4 3.10 -0.70 15.38
CA MET A 4 3.40 -1.24 14.04
C MET A 4 4.90 -1.21 13.70
N ILE A 5 5.68 -0.31 14.30
CA ILE A 5 7.13 -0.23 14.07
C ILE A 5 7.85 -1.32 14.85
N GLY A 6 7.41 -1.61 16.08
CA GLY A 6 7.96 -2.69 16.90
C GLY A 6 7.71 -4.08 16.30
N GLU A 7 6.49 -4.33 15.80
CA GLU A 7 6.15 -5.60 15.13
C GLU A 7 6.92 -5.80 13.82
N ARG A 8 7.19 -4.72 13.08
CA ARG A 8 7.94 -4.80 11.82
C ARG A 8 9.41 -5.12 12.03
N TRP A 9 10.01 -4.65 13.13
CA TRP A 9 11.41 -4.91 13.47
C TRP A 9 11.66 -6.37 13.87
N THR A 10 10.78 -6.96 14.69
CA THR A 10 10.88 -8.38 15.08
C THR A 10 10.60 -9.34 13.93
N LEU A 11 9.68 -8.98 13.02
CA LEU A 11 9.42 -9.72 11.77
C LEU A 11 10.64 -9.72 10.83
N ASP A 12 11.33 -8.60 10.69
CA ASP A 12 12.50 -8.50 9.80
C ASP A 12 13.70 -9.32 10.33
N GLN A 13 13.88 -9.33 11.65
CA GLN A 13 14.93 -10.10 12.32
C GLN A 13 14.69 -11.62 12.18
N THR A 14 13.47 -12.08 12.45
CA THR A 14 13.11 -13.50 12.33
C THR A 14 13.20 -14.02 10.89
N VAL A 15 12.86 -13.21 9.89
CA VAL A 15 13.02 -13.56 8.47
C VAL A 15 14.51 -13.64 8.11
N THR A 16 15.33 -12.71 8.58
CA THR A 16 16.78 -12.70 8.31
C THR A 16 17.50 -13.91 8.92
N ASP A 17 17.14 -14.27 10.16
CA ASP A 17 17.67 -15.46 10.83
C ASP A 17 17.25 -16.75 10.09
N ALA A 18 15.99 -16.83 9.65
CA ALA A 18 15.51 -17.96 8.86
C ALA A 18 16.22 -18.09 7.51
N ILE A 19 16.52 -16.98 6.83
CA ILE A 19 17.28 -16.97 5.57
C ILE A 19 18.72 -17.45 5.81
N THR A 20 19.35 -16.99 6.89
CA THR A 20 20.70 -17.38 7.25
C THR A 20 20.76 -18.88 7.53
N ALA A 21 19.81 -19.41 8.31
CA ALA A 21 19.69 -20.84 8.57
C ALA A 21 19.45 -21.64 7.27
N ALA A 22 18.58 -21.16 6.38
CA ALA A 22 18.32 -21.81 5.08
C ALA A 22 19.56 -21.89 4.20
N ARG A 23 20.36 -20.82 4.18
CA ARG A 23 21.62 -20.78 3.44
C ARG A 23 22.60 -21.80 3.97
N VAL A 24 22.75 -21.89 5.30
CA VAL A 24 23.59 -22.90 5.93
C VAL A 24 23.14 -24.31 5.51
N GLN A 25 21.84 -24.58 5.43
CA GLN A 25 21.35 -25.88 4.96
C GLN A 25 21.69 -26.15 3.49
N LEU A 26 21.64 -25.16 2.60
CA LEU A 26 22.06 -25.34 1.20
C LEU A 26 23.57 -25.60 1.09
N GLU A 27 24.38 -24.94 1.91
CA GLU A 27 25.82 -25.20 2.00
C GLU A 27 26.08 -26.63 2.51
N THR A 28 25.42 -27.07 3.57
CA THR A 28 25.46 -28.46 4.05
C THR A 28 25.06 -29.46 2.95
N SER A 29 23.97 -29.19 2.23
CA SER A 29 23.54 -30.06 1.11
C SER A 29 24.61 -30.15 0.03
N ARG A 30 25.29 -29.06 -0.32
CA ARG A 30 26.36 -29.05 -1.32
C ARG A 30 27.55 -29.87 -0.85
N ASP A 31 28.01 -29.63 0.38
CA ASP A 31 29.15 -30.33 0.96
C ASP A 31 28.88 -31.85 1.06
N LEU A 32 27.66 -32.25 1.39
CA LEU A 32 27.26 -33.67 1.37
C LEU A 32 27.34 -34.29 -0.04
N VAL A 33 26.98 -33.54 -1.08
CA VAL A 33 27.12 -34.00 -2.49
C VAL A 33 28.60 -34.16 -2.86
N ASP A 34 29.45 -33.21 -2.47
CA ASP A 34 30.90 -33.28 -2.72
C ASP A 34 31.56 -34.44 -1.93
N ALA A 35 31.06 -34.72 -0.72
CA ALA A 35 31.42 -35.91 0.05
C ALA A 35 30.99 -37.20 -0.69
N LYS A 36 29.77 -37.25 -1.24
CA LYS A 36 29.29 -38.39 -2.05
C LYS A 36 30.20 -38.66 -3.25
N ALA A 37 30.57 -37.61 -3.97
CA ALA A 37 31.45 -37.71 -5.12
C ALA A 37 32.84 -38.24 -4.70
N SER A 38 33.34 -37.79 -3.55
CA SER A 38 34.61 -38.25 -2.99
C SER A 38 34.56 -39.73 -2.59
N VAL A 39 33.47 -40.19 -1.95
CA VAL A 39 33.25 -41.61 -1.62
C VAL A 39 33.21 -42.47 -2.89
N ARG A 40 32.51 -42.03 -3.95
CA ARG A 40 32.55 -42.73 -5.26
C ARG A 40 33.96 -42.80 -5.83
N GLY A 41 34.74 -41.73 -5.69
CA GLY A 41 36.15 -41.72 -6.08
C GLY A 41 36.99 -42.74 -5.30
N MET A 42 36.69 -42.97 -4.01
CA MET A 42 37.33 -44.05 -3.23
C MET A 42 36.98 -45.42 -3.81
N GLN A 43 35.73 -45.65 -4.24
CA GLN A 43 35.32 -46.90 -4.89
C GLN A 43 36.07 -47.13 -6.21
N THR A 44 36.22 -46.09 -7.03
CA THR A 44 37.01 -46.15 -8.26
C THR A 44 38.46 -46.52 -7.97
N ALA A 45 39.11 -45.82 -7.04
CA ALA A 45 40.50 -46.09 -6.68
C ALA A 45 40.69 -47.54 -6.18
N THR A 46 39.74 -48.09 -5.42
CA THR A 46 39.79 -49.50 -5.00
C THR A 46 39.48 -50.49 -6.14
N GLY A 47 38.77 -50.04 -7.18
CA GLY A 47 38.71 -50.74 -8.46
C GLY A 47 40.07 -50.80 -9.14
N ASP A 48 40.75 -49.66 -9.23
CA ASP A 48 42.06 -49.53 -9.86
C ASP A 48 43.11 -50.40 -9.13
N MET A 49 43.09 -50.46 -7.79
CA MET A 49 43.96 -51.36 -7.01
C MET A 49 43.81 -52.83 -7.42
N ARG A 50 42.58 -53.28 -7.73
CA ARG A 50 42.32 -54.67 -8.14
C ARG A 50 42.75 -54.94 -9.59
N LEU A 51 42.81 -53.89 -10.41
CA LEU A 51 43.18 -53.98 -11.82
C LEU A 51 44.67 -53.71 -12.07
N ALA A 52 45.38 -53.18 -11.07
CA ALA A 52 46.80 -52.85 -11.16
C ALA A 52 47.64 -54.08 -11.53
N GLN A 53 48.45 -53.93 -12.58
CA GLN A 53 49.36 -54.94 -13.11
C GLN A 53 50.82 -54.71 -12.68
N SER A 54 51.10 -53.54 -12.10
CA SER A 54 52.43 -53.14 -11.63
C SER A 54 52.37 -52.49 -10.25
N THR A 55 53.52 -52.43 -9.58
CA THR A 55 53.66 -51.72 -8.29
C THR A 55 53.37 -50.22 -8.44
N VAL A 56 53.76 -49.63 -9.57
CA VAL A 56 53.52 -48.21 -9.86
C VAL A 56 52.02 -47.92 -9.98
N GLU A 57 51.26 -48.77 -10.67
CA GLU A 57 49.81 -48.64 -10.76
C GLU A 57 49.13 -48.82 -9.39
N MET A 58 49.60 -49.77 -8.58
CA MET A 58 49.10 -49.97 -7.22
C MET A 58 49.34 -48.74 -6.33
N GLU A 59 50.56 -48.18 -6.37
CA GLU A 59 50.92 -46.97 -5.64
C GLU A 59 50.06 -45.76 -6.07
N ALA A 60 49.84 -45.60 -7.38
CA ALA A 60 48.98 -44.54 -7.91
C ALA A 60 47.52 -44.69 -7.44
N ALA A 61 46.98 -45.91 -7.47
CA ALA A 61 45.63 -46.19 -7.00
C ALA A 61 45.49 -45.94 -5.48
N ARG A 62 46.50 -46.31 -4.69
CA ARG A 62 46.56 -46.04 -3.25
C ARG A 62 46.61 -44.53 -2.95
N ALA A 63 47.43 -43.78 -3.68
CA ALA A 63 47.51 -42.33 -3.53
C ALA A 63 46.17 -41.65 -3.89
N SER A 64 45.49 -42.13 -4.94
CA SER A 64 44.15 -41.67 -5.31
C SER A 64 43.12 -41.96 -4.20
N LEU A 65 43.14 -43.17 -3.63
CA LEU A 65 42.26 -43.54 -2.51
C LEU A 65 42.47 -42.62 -1.29
N GLU A 66 43.72 -42.37 -0.90
CA GLU A 66 44.04 -41.51 0.23
C GLU A 66 43.58 -40.06 0.00
N ALA A 67 43.83 -39.53 -1.20
CA ALA A 67 43.35 -38.20 -1.59
C ALA A 67 41.83 -38.10 -1.53
N ARG A 68 41.11 -39.11 -2.04
CA ARG A 68 39.64 -39.15 -2.02
C ARG A 68 39.07 -39.28 -0.62
N LYS A 69 39.69 -40.08 0.26
CA LYS A 69 39.34 -40.13 1.69
C LYS A 69 39.48 -38.76 2.35
N LYS A 70 40.62 -38.08 2.12
CA LYS A 70 40.86 -36.75 2.69
C LYS A 70 39.81 -35.74 2.22
N SER A 71 39.46 -35.76 0.94
CA SER A 71 38.37 -34.95 0.40
C SER A 71 37.02 -35.28 1.04
N ALA A 72 36.66 -36.56 1.15
CA ALA A 72 35.40 -36.97 1.76
C ALA A 72 35.28 -36.45 3.21
N LEU A 73 36.32 -36.65 4.02
CA LEU A 73 36.33 -36.18 5.42
C LEU A 73 36.29 -34.65 5.51
N LYS A 74 37.02 -33.93 4.64
CA LYS A 74 36.97 -32.47 4.58
C LYS A 74 35.56 -31.95 4.31
N TYR A 75 34.87 -32.48 3.32
CA TYR A 75 33.51 -32.04 2.99
C TYR A 75 32.50 -32.40 4.10
N LEU A 76 32.66 -33.56 4.73
CA LEU A 76 31.85 -33.93 5.91
C LEU A 76 32.08 -32.97 7.09
N GLU A 77 33.32 -32.51 7.29
CA GLU A 77 33.64 -31.51 8.32
C GLU A 77 33.02 -30.14 8.01
N LEU A 78 33.08 -29.68 6.76
CA LEU A 78 32.41 -28.44 6.33
C LEU A 78 30.88 -28.53 6.53
N ALA A 79 30.30 -29.70 6.29
CA ALA A 79 28.88 -29.96 6.51
C ALA A 79 28.46 -29.93 8.00
N LEU A 80 29.37 -29.98 8.98
CA LEU A 80 29.09 -30.09 10.42
C LEU A 80 28.84 -28.74 11.15
N SER A 81 28.56 -27.66 10.43
CA SER A 81 28.35 -26.32 11.02
C SER A 81 27.41 -26.29 12.23
N SER A 82 27.60 -25.31 13.13
CA SER A 82 26.87 -25.22 14.40
C SER A 82 25.34 -25.16 14.23
N GLN A 83 24.87 -24.60 13.12
CA GLN A 83 23.45 -24.44 12.77
C GLN A 83 22.85 -25.64 12.02
N VAL A 84 23.59 -26.73 11.81
CA VAL A 84 23.03 -27.96 11.22
C VAL A 84 22.06 -28.64 12.19
N VAL A 85 20.96 -29.17 11.65
CA VAL A 85 19.97 -29.91 12.42
C VAL A 85 20.60 -31.16 13.05
N LYS A 86 20.12 -31.51 14.25
CA LYS A 86 20.65 -32.61 15.06
C LYS A 86 20.79 -33.92 14.27
N ASP A 87 19.78 -34.24 13.46
CA ASP A 87 19.74 -35.46 12.66
C ASP A 87 20.88 -35.50 11.62
N ASN A 88 21.15 -34.39 10.93
CA ASN A 88 22.24 -34.32 9.96
C ASN A 88 23.62 -34.39 10.65
N LYS A 89 23.77 -33.83 11.86
CA LYS A 89 25.00 -34.01 12.64
C LYS A 89 25.28 -35.48 12.93
N GLN A 90 24.25 -36.26 13.29
CA GLN A 90 24.38 -37.69 13.52
C GLN A 90 24.71 -38.45 12.23
N ARG A 91 24.00 -38.16 11.13
CA ARG A 91 24.27 -38.76 9.82
C ARG A 91 25.71 -38.53 9.39
N ILE A 92 26.19 -37.30 9.50
CA ILE A 92 27.57 -36.95 9.12
C ILE A 92 28.58 -37.71 9.98
N ALA A 93 28.39 -37.77 11.29
CA ALA A 93 29.27 -38.55 12.18
C ALA A 93 29.29 -40.04 11.81
N THR A 94 28.14 -40.63 11.47
CA THR A 94 28.07 -42.01 10.98
C THR A 94 28.79 -42.18 9.65
N ILE A 95 28.61 -41.26 8.69
CA ILE A 95 29.31 -41.32 7.40
C ILE A 95 30.83 -41.21 7.60
N GLN A 96 31.31 -40.31 8.47
CA GLN A 96 32.74 -40.19 8.79
C GLN A 96 33.33 -41.51 9.31
N LYS A 97 32.59 -42.21 10.20
CA LYS A 97 32.98 -43.54 10.69
C LYS A 97 33.06 -44.55 9.54
N LEU A 98 32.04 -44.62 8.69
CA LEU A 98 31.99 -45.54 7.55
C LEU A 98 33.09 -45.27 6.51
N VAL A 99 33.42 -44.00 6.24
CA VAL A 99 34.58 -43.62 5.39
C VAL A 99 35.88 -44.18 5.98
N GLY A 100 36.04 -44.09 7.31
CA GLY A 100 37.19 -44.66 8.02
C GLY A 100 37.27 -46.18 7.87
N GLU A 101 36.16 -46.89 8.10
CA GLU A 101 36.08 -48.35 7.97
C GLU A 101 36.31 -48.83 6.55
N TYR A 102 35.78 -48.11 5.55
CA TYR A 102 36.00 -48.39 4.13
C TYR A 102 37.48 -48.27 3.78
N TYR A 103 38.13 -47.19 4.22
CA TYR A 103 39.55 -46.98 3.97
C TYR A 103 40.42 -48.07 4.60
N GLN A 104 40.13 -48.48 5.84
CA GLN A 104 40.87 -49.58 6.46
C GLN A 104 40.68 -50.90 5.71
N SER A 105 39.46 -51.19 5.28
CA SER A 105 39.16 -52.37 4.45
C SER A 105 39.94 -52.35 3.13
N ALA A 106 40.11 -51.18 2.51
CA ALA A 106 40.90 -51.01 1.30
C ALA A 106 42.41 -51.21 1.53
N VAL A 107 42.94 -50.79 2.69
CA VAL A 107 44.35 -51.07 3.05
C VAL A 107 44.56 -52.57 3.25
N THR A 108 43.61 -53.27 3.89
CA THR A 108 43.68 -54.74 4.01
C THR A 108 43.50 -55.44 2.65
N LEU A 109 42.70 -54.85 1.75
CA LEU A 109 42.53 -55.37 0.38
C LEU A 109 43.86 -55.40 -0.36
N GLU A 110 44.65 -54.33 -0.29
CA GLU A 110 46.00 -54.26 -0.86
C GLU A 110 46.88 -55.44 -0.41
N GLN A 111 46.90 -55.70 0.90
CA GLN A 111 47.67 -56.81 1.48
C GLN A 111 47.18 -58.17 0.96
N SER A 112 45.85 -58.35 0.84
CA SER A 112 45.27 -59.59 0.31
C SER A 112 45.60 -59.82 -1.17
N LEU A 113 45.66 -58.75 -1.96
CA LEU A 113 46.02 -58.80 -3.39
C LEU A 113 47.49 -59.19 -3.56
N LEU A 114 48.39 -58.60 -2.76
CA LEU A 114 49.81 -58.95 -2.74
C LEU A 114 50.04 -60.41 -2.29
N ALA A 115 49.26 -60.87 -1.31
CA ALA A 115 49.28 -62.26 -0.83
C ALA A 115 48.57 -63.24 -1.77
N LYS A 116 47.93 -62.77 -2.85
CA LYS A 116 47.12 -63.58 -3.79
C LYS A 116 46.02 -64.40 -3.10
N SER A 117 45.46 -63.88 -2.02
CA SER A 117 44.43 -64.56 -1.22
C SER A 117 43.04 -64.32 -1.81
N HIS A 118 42.64 -65.11 -2.81
CA HIS A 118 41.41 -64.91 -3.57
C HIS A 118 40.14 -64.83 -2.70
N ASP A 119 39.99 -65.73 -1.72
CA ASP A 119 38.82 -65.76 -0.82
C ASP A 119 38.74 -64.51 0.06
N GLN A 120 39.88 -64.07 0.61
CA GLN A 120 39.96 -62.87 1.43
C GLN A 120 39.70 -61.61 0.61
N THR A 121 40.25 -61.53 -0.61
CA THR A 121 39.99 -60.44 -1.55
C THR A 121 38.49 -60.34 -1.87
N ALA A 122 37.83 -61.45 -2.18
CA ALA A 122 36.40 -61.47 -2.47
C ALA A 122 35.56 -61.01 -1.26
N ALA A 123 35.91 -61.47 -0.05
CA ALA A 123 35.24 -61.05 1.18
C ALA A 123 35.38 -59.55 1.46
N LEU A 124 36.59 -58.99 1.28
CA LEU A 124 36.86 -57.57 1.49
C LEU A 124 36.12 -56.69 0.48
N VAL A 125 36.10 -57.09 -0.80
CA VAL A 125 35.33 -56.37 -1.83
C VAL A 125 33.85 -56.32 -1.46
N LYS A 126 33.27 -57.43 -1.00
CA LYS A 126 31.87 -57.48 -0.56
C LYS A 126 31.62 -56.60 0.67
N GLN A 127 32.53 -56.60 1.64
CA GLN A 127 32.44 -55.74 2.82
C GLN A 127 32.49 -54.26 2.43
N MET A 128 33.41 -53.87 1.55
CA MET A 128 33.54 -52.50 1.07
C MET A 128 32.33 -52.04 0.26
N GLN A 129 31.76 -52.93 -0.56
CA GLN A 129 30.52 -52.66 -1.27
C GLN A 129 29.37 -52.38 -0.29
N LYS A 130 29.22 -53.22 0.74
CA LYS A 130 28.22 -52.98 1.80
C LYS A 130 28.43 -51.64 2.50
N LEU A 131 29.66 -51.31 2.90
CA LEU A 131 29.97 -50.02 3.52
C LEU A 131 29.59 -48.84 2.63
N ALA A 132 29.83 -48.94 1.32
CA ALA A 132 29.44 -47.91 0.38
C ALA A 132 27.91 -47.82 0.19
N ASP A 133 27.23 -48.96 0.13
CA ASP A 133 25.77 -49.04 0.06
C ASP A 133 25.11 -48.49 1.33
N ASP A 134 25.74 -48.64 2.50
CA ASP A 134 25.28 -48.07 3.77
C ASP A 134 25.51 -46.54 3.84
N MET A 135 26.56 -46.02 3.19
CA MET A 135 26.85 -44.56 3.14
C MET A 135 25.90 -43.80 2.21
N ALA A 136 25.54 -44.39 1.06
CA ALA A 136 24.73 -43.72 0.04
C ALA A 136 23.40 -43.14 0.56
N PRO A 137 22.53 -43.91 1.25
CA PRO A 137 21.24 -43.39 1.74
C PRO A 137 21.44 -42.35 2.84
N LEU A 138 22.47 -42.47 3.68
CA LEU A 138 22.74 -41.47 4.72
C LEU A 138 23.08 -40.09 4.13
N ILE A 139 23.86 -40.08 3.04
CA ILE A 139 24.21 -38.85 2.34
C ILE A 139 22.99 -38.29 1.60
N ASP A 140 22.22 -39.14 0.92
CA ASP A 140 21.04 -38.73 0.16
C ASP A 140 19.95 -38.15 1.08
N ASP A 141 19.65 -38.82 2.19
CA ASP A 141 18.74 -38.30 3.21
C ASP A 141 19.23 -36.96 3.77
N GLY A 142 20.54 -36.84 4.05
CA GLY A 142 21.11 -35.60 4.58
C GLY A 142 20.93 -34.43 3.61
N VAL A 143 21.16 -34.67 2.32
CA VAL A 143 20.91 -33.72 1.23
C VAL A 143 19.44 -33.34 1.15
N GLU A 144 18.53 -34.32 1.19
CA GLU A 144 17.09 -34.08 1.11
C GLU A 144 16.56 -33.28 2.30
N VAL A 145 16.97 -33.65 3.53
CA VAL A 145 16.62 -32.93 4.76
C VAL A 145 17.09 -31.48 4.68
N SER A 146 18.34 -31.25 4.29
CA SER A 146 18.89 -29.90 4.16
C SER A 146 18.15 -29.07 3.10
N LYS A 147 17.85 -29.64 1.93
CA LYS A 147 17.05 -28.96 0.89
C LYS A 147 15.62 -28.68 1.36
N SER A 148 14.99 -29.61 2.06
CA SER A 148 13.63 -29.47 2.59
C SER A 148 13.54 -28.33 3.60
N ILE A 149 14.50 -28.23 4.52
CA ILE A 149 14.55 -27.13 5.50
C ILE A 149 14.75 -25.79 4.81
N ALA A 150 15.68 -25.71 3.85
CA ALA A 150 15.91 -24.50 3.07
C ALA A 150 14.64 -24.09 2.28
N GLY A 151 13.96 -25.06 1.67
CA GLY A 151 12.70 -24.84 0.93
C GLY A 151 11.58 -24.30 1.82
N LYS A 152 11.41 -24.86 3.03
CA LYS A 152 10.42 -24.37 4.01
C LYS A 152 10.69 -22.93 4.43
N ALA A 153 11.94 -22.54 4.63
CA ALA A 153 12.31 -21.17 4.97
C ALA A 153 12.03 -20.19 3.81
N VAL A 154 12.30 -20.59 2.57
CA VAL A 154 11.94 -19.79 1.37
C VAL A 154 10.43 -19.64 1.24
N GLN A 155 9.66 -20.70 1.49
CA GLN A 155 8.20 -20.68 1.42
C GLN A 155 7.57 -19.82 2.54
N ALA A 156 8.11 -19.90 3.76
CA ALA A 156 7.70 -19.03 4.86
C ALA A 156 7.94 -17.56 4.51
N ARG A 157 9.09 -17.23 3.92
CA ARG A 157 9.39 -15.88 3.43
C ARG A 157 8.38 -15.42 2.38
N GLN A 158 8.09 -16.24 1.38
CA GLN A 158 7.12 -15.89 0.34
C GLN A 158 5.73 -15.62 0.93
N THR A 159 5.31 -16.44 1.89
CA THR A 159 4.02 -16.26 2.58
C THR A 159 4.00 -14.96 3.38
N THR A 160 5.05 -14.66 4.16
CA THR A 160 5.16 -13.42 4.92
C THR A 160 5.19 -12.18 4.00
N GLN A 161 5.90 -12.25 2.87
CA GLN A 161 5.93 -11.17 1.88
C GLN A 161 4.56 -10.94 1.24
N GLN A 162 3.82 -12.01 0.91
CA GLN A 162 2.46 -11.89 0.38
C GLN A 162 1.50 -11.27 1.39
N ILE A 163 1.55 -11.69 2.66
CA ILE A 163 0.74 -11.10 3.73
C ILE A 163 1.08 -9.61 3.90
N ALA A 164 2.37 -9.26 3.93
CA ALA A 164 2.80 -7.87 4.04
C ALA A 164 2.31 -7.00 2.85
N ALA A 165 2.37 -7.54 1.62
CA ALA A 165 1.85 -6.86 0.44
C ALA A 165 0.34 -6.67 0.50
N VAL A 166 -0.43 -7.68 0.92
CA VAL A 166 -1.88 -7.59 1.10
C VAL A 166 -2.24 -6.54 2.15
N VAL A 167 -1.56 -6.52 3.29
CA VAL A 167 -1.78 -5.51 4.34
C VAL A 167 -1.44 -4.10 3.85
N ASN A 168 -0.31 -3.93 3.16
CA ASN A 168 0.07 -2.60 2.65
C ASN A 168 -0.91 -2.10 1.59
N ASN A 169 -1.34 -2.98 0.68
CA ASN A 169 -2.30 -2.64 -0.36
C ASN A 169 -3.70 -2.37 0.21
N SER A 170 -4.13 -3.10 1.26
CA SER A 170 -5.42 -2.86 1.90
C SER A 170 -5.45 -1.54 2.66
N VAL A 171 -4.37 -1.19 3.36
CA VAL A 171 -4.22 0.12 4.02
C VAL A 171 -4.21 1.24 3.00
N ALA A 172 -3.47 1.10 1.89
CA ALA A 172 -3.46 2.08 0.81
C ALA A 172 -4.86 2.26 0.18
N ALA A 173 -5.57 1.16 -0.08
CA ALA A 173 -6.93 1.20 -0.62
C ALA A 173 -7.91 1.88 0.36
N ALA A 174 -7.83 1.56 1.66
CA ALA A 174 -8.64 2.21 2.69
C ALA A 174 -8.38 3.72 2.76
N MET A 175 -7.12 4.14 2.69
CA MET A 175 -6.74 5.56 2.65
C MET A 175 -7.31 6.28 1.42
N VAL A 176 -7.23 5.68 0.24
CA VAL A 176 -7.81 6.24 -0.99
C VAL A 176 -9.33 6.38 -0.84
N LEU A 177 -10.02 5.36 -0.31
CA LEU A 177 -11.47 5.42 -0.09
C LEU A 177 -11.86 6.50 0.92
N LEU A 178 -11.09 6.67 2.00
CA LEU A 178 -11.31 7.73 2.99
C LEU A 178 -11.09 9.13 2.39
N LEU A 179 -10.08 9.31 1.54
CA LEU A 179 -9.83 10.58 0.85
C LEU A 179 -10.95 10.90 -0.14
N LEU A 180 -11.36 9.92 -0.96
CA LEU A 180 -12.49 10.10 -1.88
C LEU A 180 -13.80 10.36 -1.13
N GLY A 181 -14.05 9.63 -0.04
CA GLY A 181 -15.22 9.81 0.81
C GLY A 181 -15.27 11.20 1.45
N SER A 182 -14.15 11.66 2.03
CA SER A 182 -14.07 12.99 2.65
C SER A 182 -14.17 14.12 1.62
N ALA A 183 -13.54 14.00 0.46
CA ALA A 183 -13.68 14.97 -0.64
C ALA A 183 -15.12 15.04 -1.15
N MET A 184 -15.76 13.88 -1.35
CA MET A 184 -17.14 13.80 -1.81
C MET A 184 -18.12 14.37 -0.78
N PHE A 185 -17.89 14.09 0.49
CA PHE A 185 -18.66 14.63 1.60
C PHE A 185 -18.51 16.15 1.68
N GLY A 186 -17.29 16.67 1.70
CA GLY A 186 -17.02 18.12 1.74
C GLY A 186 -17.64 18.85 0.54
N ALA A 187 -17.54 18.28 -0.66
CA ALA A 187 -18.15 18.86 -1.86
C ALA A 187 -19.67 18.96 -1.76
N ARG A 188 -20.35 17.94 -1.23
CA ARG A 188 -21.83 17.91 -1.13
C ARG A 188 -22.37 18.63 0.10
N ALA A 189 -21.70 18.52 1.24
CA ALA A 189 -22.17 19.06 2.52
C ALA A 189 -21.84 20.54 2.70
N ILE A 190 -20.73 21.01 2.10
CA ILE A 190 -20.20 22.37 2.33
C ILE A 190 -20.13 23.14 1.00
N ALA A 191 -19.28 22.72 0.06
CA ALA A 191 -18.94 23.55 -1.10
C ALA A 191 -20.16 23.86 -2.01
N ARG A 192 -20.97 22.84 -2.33
CA ARG A 192 -22.17 23.02 -3.16
C ARG A 192 -23.25 23.89 -2.51
N PRO A 193 -23.63 23.68 -1.23
CA PRO A 193 -24.56 24.57 -0.54
C PRO A 193 -24.09 26.03 -0.48
N ILE A 194 -22.81 26.27 -0.14
CA ILE A 194 -22.24 27.62 -0.16
C ILE A 194 -22.37 28.23 -1.55
N GLY A 195 -21.94 27.52 -2.60
CA GLY A 195 -22.02 28.03 -3.97
C GLY A 195 -23.45 28.36 -4.42
N ARG A 196 -24.45 27.57 -4.00
CA ARG A 196 -25.86 27.83 -4.29
C ARG A 196 -26.42 29.04 -3.54
N ILE A 197 -26.07 29.22 -2.26
CA ILE A 197 -26.45 30.41 -1.50
C ILE A 197 -25.82 31.67 -2.14
N THR A 198 -24.54 31.60 -2.50
CA THR A 198 -23.84 32.69 -3.20
C THR A 198 -24.50 33.02 -4.54
N ALA A 199 -24.92 32.00 -5.31
CA ALA A 199 -25.63 32.21 -6.57
C ALA A 199 -26.99 32.91 -6.35
N SER A 200 -27.79 32.47 -5.38
CA SER A 200 -29.06 33.13 -5.04
C SER A 200 -28.84 34.58 -4.62
N MET A 201 -27.80 34.87 -3.82
CA MET A 201 -27.47 36.24 -3.43
C MET A 201 -27.11 37.13 -4.63
N SER A 202 -26.38 36.60 -5.61
CA SER A 202 -26.06 37.34 -6.84
C SER A 202 -27.30 37.68 -7.65
N VAL A 203 -28.29 36.78 -7.69
CA VAL A 203 -29.56 37.02 -8.39
C VAL A 203 -30.37 38.10 -7.67
N LEU A 204 -30.50 38.01 -6.34
CA LEU A 204 -31.19 39.01 -5.53
C LEU A 204 -30.54 40.40 -5.68
N ALA A 205 -29.21 40.46 -5.71
CA ALA A 205 -28.46 41.70 -5.91
C ALA A 205 -28.67 42.34 -7.30
N SER A 206 -29.07 41.55 -8.30
CA SER A 206 -29.42 42.06 -9.64
C SER A 206 -30.83 42.64 -9.74
N GLY A 207 -31.62 42.59 -8.66
CA GLY A 207 -32.98 43.13 -8.59
C GLY A 207 -34.09 42.10 -8.82
N ASP A 208 -33.74 40.85 -9.15
CA ASP A 208 -34.70 39.74 -9.21
C ASP A 208 -34.94 39.20 -7.79
N LEU A 209 -36.01 39.70 -7.18
CA LEU A 209 -36.41 39.35 -5.81
C LEU A 209 -37.30 38.10 -5.75
N ASP A 210 -37.68 37.50 -6.88
CA ASP A 210 -38.54 36.33 -6.89
C ASP A 210 -37.72 35.04 -6.69
N ALA A 211 -36.40 35.08 -6.93
CA ALA A 211 -35.46 33.98 -6.73
C ALA A 211 -35.53 33.32 -5.34
N GLU A 212 -35.52 31.99 -5.30
CA GLU A 212 -35.56 31.19 -4.07
C GLU A 212 -34.18 31.12 -3.38
N VAL A 213 -34.17 31.15 -2.04
CA VAL A 213 -32.96 30.98 -1.23
C VAL A 213 -32.97 29.56 -0.65
N PRO A 214 -32.14 28.64 -1.17
CA PRO A 214 -32.14 27.25 -0.73
C PRO A 214 -31.49 27.09 0.67
N PHE A 215 -31.77 25.98 1.34
CA PHE A 215 -31.14 25.54 2.60
C PHE A 215 -31.51 26.28 3.89
N GLY A 216 -32.60 27.07 3.92
CA GLY A 216 -33.05 27.77 5.13
C GLY A 216 -33.34 26.87 6.35
N GLU A 217 -33.75 25.62 6.10
CA GLU A 217 -34.05 24.61 7.13
C GLU A 217 -32.81 23.92 7.74
N ARG A 218 -31.60 24.17 7.21
CA ARG A 218 -30.38 23.59 7.79
C ARG A 218 -30.14 24.15 9.20
N ARG A 219 -29.71 23.29 10.11
CA ARG A 219 -29.47 23.61 11.53
C ARG A 219 -28.01 23.92 11.87
N ASP A 220 -27.19 24.17 10.85
CA ASP A 220 -25.76 24.50 10.97
C ASP A 220 -25.49 25.92 10.47
N GLU A 221 -24.21 26.30 10.46
CA GLU A 221 -23.71 27.62 10.04
C GLU A 221 -24.10 27.94 8.60
N ILE A 222 -24.21 26.92 7.73
CA ILE A 222 -24.65 27.10 6.34
C ILE A 222 -26.13 27.48 6.28
N GLY A 223 -26.96 26.88 7.14
CA GLY A 223 -28.36 27.26 7.28
C GLY A 223 -28.54 28.66 7.85
N GLU A 224 -27.67 29.07 8.78
CA GLU A 224 -27.67 30.44 9.31
C GLU A 224 -27.36 31.46 8.21
N MET A 225 -26.36 31.19 7.36
CA MET A 225 -26.08 32.00 6.17
C MET A 225 -27.29 32.06 5.22
N ALA A 226 -27.94 30.94 4.93
CA ALA A 226 -29.11 30.90 4.06
C ALA A 226 -30.28 31.74 4.61
N ARG A 227 -30.57 31.64 5.91
CA ARG A 227 -31.62 32.45 6.56
C ARG A 227 -31.30 33.94 6.53
N ALA A 228 -30.04 34.33 6.74
CA ALA A 228 -29.61 35.71 6.62
C ALA A 228 -29.87 36.28 5.21
N VAL A 229 -29.54 35.53 4.16
CA VAL A 229 -29.87 35.90 2.76
C VAL A 229 -31.39 36.00 2.55
N GLY A 230 -32.17 35.13 3.20
CA GLY A 230 -33.65 35.23 3.21
C GLY A 230 -34.17 36.55 3.79
N VAL A 231 -33.56 37.06 4.86
CA VAL A 231 -33.90 38.37 5.44
C VAL A 231 -33.57 39.50 4.44
N PHE A 232 -32.44 39.43 3.73
CA PHE A 232 -32.11 40.40 2.69
C PHE A 232 -33.14 40.42 1.55
N LYS A 233 -33.59 39.26 1.09
CA LYS A 233 -34.68 39.16 0.10
C LYS A 233 -35.95 39.85 0.59
N GLN A 234 -36.39 39.56 1.82
CA GLN A 234 -37.60 40.17 2.39
C GLN A 234 -37.48 41.69 2.50
N ASN A 235 -36.32 42.19 2.92
CA ASN A 235 -36.06 43.63 2.98
C ASN A 235 -36.08 44.26 1.58
N GLY A 236 -35.50 43.61 0.57
CA GLY A 236 -35.54 44.07 -0.82
C GLY A 236 -36.96 44.16 -1.37
N ILE A 237 -37.80 43.15 -1.11
CA ILE A 237 -39.22 43.14 -1.51
C ILE A 237 -39.95 44.32 -0.87
N LYS A 238 -39.75 44.53 0.42
CA LYS A 238 -40.38 45.64 1.15
C LYS A 238 -39.96 47.00 0.60
N VAL A 239 -38.69 47.19 0.25
CA VAL A 239 -38.22 48.43 -0.40
C VAL A 239 -38.86 48.61 -1.78
N ARG A 240 -38.95 47.54 -2.60
CA ARG A 240 -39.63 47.59 -3.91
C ARG A 240 -41.10 47.98 -3.77
N GLU A 241 -41.81 47.41 -2.80
CA GLU A 241 -43.20 47.74 -2.51
C GLU A 241 -43.37 49.18 -2.05
N LEU A 242 -42.50 49.68 -1.17
CA LEU A 242 -42.52 51.08 -0.72
C LEU A 242 -42.29 52.05 -1.88
N ASN A 243 -41.32 51.76 -2.75
CA ASN A 243 -41.06 52.57 -3.95
C ASN A 243 -42.25 52.57 -4.92
N ALA A 244 -42.93 51.42 -5.10
CA ALA A 244 -44.12 51.33 -5.94
C ALA A 244 -45.30 52.11 -5.36
N GLN A 245 -45.49 52.07 -4.03
CA GLN A 245 -46.49 52.89 -3.35
C GLN A 245 -46.19 54.39 -3.49
N GLU A 246 -44.93 54.80 -3.29
CA GLU A 246 -44.53 56.19 -3.44
C GLU A 246 -44.74 56.70 -4.87
N ALA A 247 -44.36 55.91 -5.88
CA ALA A 247 -44.59 56.24 -7.28
C ALA A 247 -46.10 56.37 -7.60
N ALA A 248 -46.94 55.50 -7.05
CA ALA A 248 -48.39 55.59 -7.20
C ALA A 248 -48.98 56.84 -6.51
N LEU A 249 -48.47 57.21 -5.33
CA LEU A 249 -48.87 58.46 -4.65
C LEU A 249 -48.44 59.69 -5.45
N GLN A 250 -47.22 59.71 -5.99
CA GLN A 250 -46.73 60.82 -6.82
C GLN A 250 -47.55 60.94 -8.10
N ALA A 251 -47.86 59.84 -8.78
CA ALA A 251 -48.72 59.85 -9.96
C ALA A 251 -50.12 60.41 -9.64
N LYS A 252 -50.72 60.01 -8.51
CA LYS A 252 -52.02 60.53 -8.06
C LYS A 252 -51.96 62.02 -7.66
N SER A 253 -50.85 62.45 -7.07
CA SER A 253 -50.63 63.87 -6.73
C SER A 253 -50.47 64.72 -7.99
N ALA A 254 -49.73 64.25 -8.99
CA ALA A 254 -49.57 64.91 -10.28
C ALA A 254 -50.92 65.00 -11.03
N ASP A 255 -51.71 63.94 -11.02
CA ASP A 255 -53.08 63.91 -11.58
C ASP A 255 -54.01 64.91 -10.88
N LEU A 256 -53.95 64.97 -9.54
CA LEU A 256 -54.70 65.95 -8.76
C LEU A 256 -54.27 67.39 -9.06
N GLN A 257 -52.96 67.65 -9.18
CA GLN A 257 -52.44 68.96 -9.55
C GLN A 257 -52.89 69.38 -10.97
N SER A 258 -52.90 68.45 -11.92
CA SER A 258 -53.44 68.69 -13.27
C SER A 258 -54.93 69.03 -13.24
N SER A 259 -55.71 68.25 -12.49
CA SER A 259 -57.16 68.46 -12.31
C SER A 259 -57.48 69.81 -11.66
N ILE A 260 -56.70 70.21 -10.64
CA ILE A 260 -56.84 71.52 -9.99
C ILE A 260 -56.45 72.64 -10.95
N GLY A 261 -55.40 72.46 -11.76
CA GLY A 261 -54.99 73.41 -12.79
C GLY A 261 -56.08 73.67 -13.83
N GLU A 262 -56.77 72.62 -14.29
CA GLU A 262 -57.93 72.75 -15.19
C GLU A 262 -59.10 73.50 -14.54
N VAL A 263 -59.45 73.18 -13.29
CA VAL A 263 -60.54 73.85 -12.56
C VAL A 263 -60.22 75.32 -12.30
N VAL A 264 -58.98 75.63 -11.93
CA VAL A 264 -58.54 77.02 -11.71
C VAL A 264 -58.52 77.80 -13.03
N ALA A 265 -58.06 77.20 -14.13
CA ALA A 265 -58.11 77.83 -15.45
C ALA A 265 -59.56 78.13 -15.90
N ALA A 266 -60.49 77.19 -15.67
CA ALA A 266 -61.91 77.39 -15.90
C ALA A 266 -62.51 78.50 -15.01
N ALA A 267 -62.12 78.57 -13.73
CA ALA A 267 -62.56 79.60 -12.80
C ALA A 267 -62.03 81.00 -13.17
N VAL A 268 -60.76 81.13 -13.58
CA VAL A 268 -60.16 82.41 -14.01
C VAL A 268 -60.80 82.89 -15.32
N ALA A 269 -61.10 81.97 -16.25
CA ALA A 269 -61.86 82.30 -17.46
C ALA A 269 -63.26 82.84 -17.13
N SER A 270 -63.93 82.27 -16.12
CA SER A 270 -65.22 82.76 -15.61
C SER A 270 -65.12 84.08 -14.80
N ALA A 271 -64.00 84.37 -14.16
CA ALA A 271 -63.82 85.63 -13.42
C ALA A 271 -63.58 86.82 -14.36
N ARG A 272 -62.85 86.59 -15.47
CA ARG A 272 -62.56 87.62 -16.48
C ARG A 272 -63.80 88.13 -17.22
N THR A 273 -64.88 87.36 -17.24
CA THR A 273 -66.17 87.78 -17.79
C THR A 273 -67.00 88.63 -16.82
N THR A 274 -66.62 88.73 -15.54
CA THR A 274 -67.49 89.32 -14.48
C THR A 274 -67.07 90.73 -14.01
N THR A 275 -65.90 91.27 -14.40
CA THR A 275 -65.46 92.61 -13.97
C THR A 275 -65.64 93.68 -15.06
N THR A 276 -66.75 94.42 -15.02
CA THR A 276 -66.92 95.72 -15.69
C THR A 276 -66.42 96.87 -14.79
N PRO A 277 -65.66 97.86 -15.30
CA PRO A 277 -65.12 98.95 -14.48
C PRO A 277 -66.18 100.01 -14.14
N ILE A 278 -66.24 100.45 -12.88
CA ILE A 278 -67.04 101.61 -12.43
C ILE A 278 -66.22 102.89 -12.69
N SER A 279 -66.76 103.76 -13.55
CA SER A 279 -66.18 105.05 -13.93
C SER A 279 -66.65 106.17 -13.00
N THR A 280 -65.71 107.03 -12.60
CA THR A 280 -65.87 108.25 -11.81
C THR A 280 -66.22 109.47 -12.70
N ALA A 281 -67.14 110.34 -12.26
CA ALA A 281 -67.33 111.68 -12.86
C ALA A 281 -67.88 112.74 -11.85
N SER A 282 -66.96 113.62 -11.44
CA SER A 282 -66.92 115.03 -10.96
C SER A 282 -68.11 115.87 -10.40
N PRO A 283 -67.82 116.88 -9.52
CA PRO A 283 -68.72 117.92 -8.94
C PRO A 283 -68.75 119.23 -9.79
N PRO A 284 -69.58 120.29 -9.50
CA PRO A 284 -69.30 121.33 -8.47
C PRO A 284 -70.50 122.15 -7.87
N GLY A 285 -70.30 122.66 -6.64
CA GLY A 285 -70.44 124.07 -6.20
C GLY A 285 -71.71 124.94 -6.35
N SER A 286 -72.05 125.60 -5.22
CA SER A 286 -72.85 126.84 -4.98
C SER A 286 -74.39 126.67 -4.79
N THR A 287 -75.10 127.32 -3.83
CA THR A 287 -74.87 128.54 -3.01
C THR A 287 -75.87 128.63 -1.82
N ASN A 288 -75.45 129.32 -0.73
CA ASN A 288 -76.17 130.15 0.29
C ASN A 288 -77.25 129.47 1.18
N TRP A 289 -77.29 129.61 2.51
CA TRP A 289 -76.91 130.67 3.49
C TRP A 289 -76.41 130.04 4.79
#